data_AF-A0A1A9QE75-F1
#
_entry.id   AF-A0A1A9QE75-F1
#
_cell.length_a   1.000
_cell.length_b   1.000
_cell.length_c   1.000
_cell.angle_alpha   90.00
_cell.angle_beta   90.00
_cell.angle_gamma   90.00
#
_symmetry.space_group_name_H-M   'P 1'
#
loop_
_entity.id
_entity.type
_entity.pdbx_description
1 polymer ?
#
loop_
_entity_poly.entity_id
_entity_poly.type
_entity_poly.pdbx_seq_one_letter_code
_entity_poly.pdbx_strand_id
1 'polypeptide(L)'
;MGLSPEKAANLKKDIKNSILKVLLNDSRAMPLNILMHKVFQDIKPKYPSFYIDQKYFMAALDDLKKAYLVGKNNFNKYFIDYLDYEEKDVEGEGFLEVDPLTGNGYITVKKSFNERKKSSHFVHKKNLNNAKHGDYVRFVELAVTKKHFDKFSTIDARVKEVLPKPIIK
;
A
#
# COMPACT_ATOMS: atom_id res chain seq x y z
N MET A 1 -9.09 -23.99 28.50
CA MET A 1 -10.16 -24.26 27.51
C MET A 1 -9.79 -23.56 26.21
N GLY A 2 -9.68 -24.28 25.10
CA GLY A 2 -9.41 -23.68 23.78
C GLY A 2 -10.64 -22.93 23.25
N LEU A 3 -10.43 -21.92 22.41
CA LEU A 3 -11.49 -21.27 21.65
C LEU A 3 -12.13 -22.29 20.69
N SER A 4 -13.46 -22.25 20.54
CA SER A 4 -14.11 -22.94 19.43
C SER A 4 -13.61 -22.37 18.09
N PRO A 5 -13.60 -23.15 17.00
CA PRO A 5 -13.14 -22.70 15.69
C PRO A 5 -13.82 -21.39 15.22
N GLU A 6 -15.12 -21.26 15.47
CA GLU A 6 -15.91 -20.08 15.15
C GLU A 6 -15.46 -18.84 15.95
N LYS A 7 -15.24 -18.99 17.26
CA LYS A 7 -14.74 -17.89 18.10
C LYS A 7 -13.31 -17.50 17.73
N ALA A 8 -12.47 -18.45 17.30
CA ALA A 8 -11.13 -18.16 16.82
C ALA A 8 -11.14 -17.37 15.49
N ALA A 9 -12.07 -17.69 14.58
CA ALA A 9 -12.24 -16.94 13.33
C ALA A 9 -12.73 -15.51 13.58
N ASN A 10 -13.72 -15.34 14.46
CA ASN A 10 -14.22 -14.02 14.86
C ASN A 10 -13.14 -13.18 15.54
N LEU A 11 -12.37 -13.77 16.45
CA LEU A 11 -11.23 -13.10 17.08
C LEU A 11 -10.20 -12.63 16.05
N LYS A 12 -9.83 -13.48 15.09
CA LYS A 12 -8.87 -13.10 14.03
C LYS A 12 -9.41 -11.93 13.19
N LYS A 13 -10.71 -11.93 12.86
CA LYS A 13 -11.37 -10.83 12.13
C LYS A 13 -11.36 -9.53 12.93
N ASP A 14 -11.70 -9.58 14.21
CA ASP A 14 -11.65 -8.41 15.10
C ASP A 14 -10.24 -7.85 15.24
N ILE A 15 -9.23 -8.72 15.35
CA ILE A 15 -7.82 -8.32 15.37
C ILE A 15 -7.42 -7.61 14.08
N LYS A 16 -7.80 -8.14 12.90
CA LYS A 16 -7.53 -7.46 11.62
C LYS A 16 -8.12 -6.05 11.58
N ASN A 17 -9.39 -5.93 11.93
CA ASN A 17 -10.10 -4.65 11.93
C ASN A 17 -9.45 -3.64 12.89
N SER A 18 -9.02 -4.11 14.07
CA SER A 18 -8.34 -3.29 15.05
C SER A 18 -6.94 -2.85 14.59
N ILE A 19 -6.14 -3.74 13.97
CA ILE A 19 -4.85 -3.39 13.36
C ILE A 19 -5.03 -2.25 12.35
N LEU A 20 -6.00 -2.40 11.44
CA LEU A 20 -6.31 -1.37 10.45
C LEU A 20 -6.71 -0.08 11.17
N LYS A 21 -7.69 -0.10 12.06
CA LYS A 21 -8.14 1.09 12.82
C LYS A 21 -6.98 1.82 13.50
N VAL A 22 -6.06 1.11 14.16
CA VAL A 22 -4.92 1.71 14.86
C VAL A 22 -3.96 2.39 13.89
N LEU A 23 -3.65 1.75 12.76
CA LEU A 23 -2.73 2.28 11.75
C LEU A 23 -3.39 3.36 10.86
N LEU A 24 -4.71 3.34 10.69
CA LEU A 24 -5.49 4.38 10.00
C LEU A 24 -5.49 5.69 10.82
N ASN A 25 -5.58 5.57 12.14
CA ASN A 25 -5.66 6.72 13.05
C ASN A 25 -4.30 7.37 13.32
N ASP A 26 -3.18 6.67 13.12
CA ASP A 26 -1.82 7.20 13.28
C ASP A 26 -1.03 6.97 12.00
N SER A 27 -0.81 8.05 11.23
CA SER A 27 -0.12 7.99 9.93
C SER A 27 1.37 7.62 10.02
N ARG A 28 1.92 7.50 11.23
CA ARG A 28 3.33 7.12 11.42
C ARG A 28 3.48 5.61 11.47
N ALA A 29 4.55 5.12 10.87
CA ALA A 29 4.92 3.72 11.00
C ALA A 29 5.15 3.34 12.47
N MET A 30 4.52 2.25 12.92
CA MET A 30 4.42 1.85 14.31
C MET A 30 5.25 0.59 14.63
N PRO A 31 6.07 0.59 15.70
CA PRO A 31 6.73 -0.62 16.19
C PRO A 31 5.74 -1.74 16.55
N LEU A 32 6.15 -3.00 16.37
CA LEU A 32 5.30 -4.19 16.59
C LEU A 32 4.63 -4.20 17.98
N ASN A 33 5.42 -3.96 19.03
CA ASN A 33 4.97 -3.98 20.41
C ASN A 33 3.94 -2.88 20.70
N ILE A 34 4.14 -1.67 20.16
CA ILE A 34 3.19 -0.57 20.33
C ILE A 34 1.89 -0.86 19.58
N LEU A 35 1.99 -1.38 18.35
CA LEU A 35 0.82 -1.77 17.56
C LEU A 35 0.01 -2.86 18.28
N MET A 36 0.68 -3.93 18.71
CA MET A 36 0.06 -5.03 19.44
C MET A 36 -0.60 -4.55 20.75
N HIS A 37 0.08 -3.69 21.52
CA HIS A 37 -0.51 -3.11 22.73
C HIS A 37 -1.79 -2.34 22.43
N LYS A 38 -1.78 -1.43 21.45
CA LYS A 38 -2.98 -0.65 21.07
C LYS A 38 -4.12 -1.53 20.60
N VAL A 39 -3.82 -2.55 19.79
CA VAL A 39 -4.80 -3.51 19.28
C VAL A 39 -5.43 -4.33 20.41
N PHE A 40 -4.62 -4.81 21.36
CA PHE A 40 -5.16 -5.55 22.51
C PHE A 40 -6.02 -4.67 23.42
N GLN A 41 -5.67 -3.40 23.62
CA GLN A 41 -6.53 -2.47 24.36
C GLN A 41 -7.88 -2.23 23.67
N ASP A 42 -7.90 -2.12 22.35
CA ASP A 42 -9.13 -1.92 21.56
C ASP A 42 -10.04 -3.17 21.55
N ILE A 43 -9.45 -4.37 21.62
CA ILE A 43 -10.21 -5.65 21.56
C ILE A 43 -10.64 -6.14 22.94
N LYS A 44 -9.90 -5.80 24.00
CA LYS A 44 -10.16 -6.26 25.38
C LYS A 44 -11.62 -6.09 25.84
N PRO A 45 -12.34 -4.98 25.53
CA PRO A 45 -13.74 -4.85 25.92
C PRO A 45 -14.67 -5.90 25.29
N LYS A 46 -14.35 -6.41 24.08
CA LYS A 46 -15.13 -7.45 23.40
C LYS A 46 -14.81 -8.87 23.92
N TYR A 47 -13.62 -9.06 24.46
CA TYR A 47 -13.13 -10.37 24.94
C TYR A 47 -12.58 -10.26 26.38
N PRO A 48 -13.40 -9.81 27.37
CA PRO A 48 -12.90 -9.43 28.70
C PRO A 48 -12.32 -10.61 29.50
N SER A 49 -12.86 -11.81 29.28
CA SER A 49 -12.47 -13.02 30.02
C SER A 49 -11.48 -13.91 29.26
N PHE A 50 -10.95 -13.44 28.13
CA PHE A 50 -10.09 -14.23 27.26
C PHE A 50 -8.74 -13.55 27.04
N TYR A 51 -7.66 -14.26 27.39
CA TYR A 51 -6.31 -13.80 27.13
C TYR A 51 -5.96 -13.99 25.64
N ILE A 52 -5.77 -12.87 24.94
CA ILE A 52 -5.43 -12.88 23.52
C ILE A 52 -3.93 -13.17 23.38
N ASP A 53 -3.62 -14.40 22.96
CA ASP A 53 -2.26 -14.84 22.67
C ASP A 53 -1.67 -14.08 21.45
N GLN A 54 -0.40 -13.71 21.54
CA GLN A 54 0.36 -13.05 20.47
C GLN A 54 0.25 -13.79 19.13
N LYS A 55 0.12 -15.12 19.13
CA LYS A 55 -0.01 -15.89 17.88
C LYS A 55 -1.22 -15.46 17.03
N TYR A 56 -2.34 -15.08 17.66
CA TYR A 56 -3.53 -14.63 16.94
C TYR A 56 -3.29 -13.27 16.28
N PHE A 57 -2.57 -12.40 16.97
CA PHE A 57 -2.11 -11.13 16.41
C PHE A 57 -1.19 -11.33 15.22
N MET A 58 -0.16 -12.16 15.36
CA MET A 58 0.80 -12.42 14.29
C MET A 58 0.13 -13.04 13.05
N ALA A 59 -0.81 -13.97 13.25
CA ALA A 59 -1.57 -14.57 12.16
C ALA A 59 -2.48 -13.54 11.44
N ALA A 60 -3.12 -12.62 12.18
CA ALA A 60 -3.92 -11.56 11.59
C ALA A 60 -3.06 -10.55 10.81
N LEU A 61 -1.90 -10.17 11.37
CA LEU A 61 -0.96 -9.26 10.74
C LEU A 61 -0.36 -9.85 9.46
N ASP A 62 -0.02 -11.14 9.46
CA ASP A 62 0.48 -11.83 8.27
C ASP A 62 -0.55 -11.86 7.14
N ASP A 63 -1.82 -12.16 7.45
CA ASP A 63 -2.91 -12.09 6.49
C ASP A 63 -3.05 -10.68 5.88
N LEU A 64 -2.93 -9.62 6.69
CA LEU A 64 -3.02 -8.23 6.22
C LEU A 64 -1.83 -7.84 5.35
N LYS A 65 -0.63 -8.33 5.66
CA LYS A 65 0.57 -8.14 4.82
C LYS A 65 0.43 -8.86 3.49
N LYS A 66 -0.07 -10.11 3.49
CA LYS A 66 -0.35 -10.88 2.28
C LYS A 66 -1.41 -10.21 1.40
N ALA A 67 -2.38 -9.55 2.02
CA ALA A 67 -3.40 -8.75 1.34
C ALA A 67 -2.90 -7.36 0.93
N TYR A 68 -1.64 -7.00 1.19
CA TYR A 68 -1.08 -5.67 0.91
C TYR A 68 -1.86 -4.52 1.55
N LEU A 69 -2.47 -4.75 2.72
CA LEU A 69 -3.14 -3.72 3.51
C LEU A 69 -2.23 -3.11 4.57
N VAL A 70 -1.19 -3.84 4.98
CA VAL A 70 -0.22 -3.41 5.98
C VAL A 70 1.19 -3.69 5.48
N GLY A 71 2.02 -2.64 5.50
CA GLY A 71 3.41 -2.67 5.06
C GLY A 71 4.37 -2.73 6.24
N LYS A 72 5.64 -3.02 5.96
CA LYS A 72 6.72 -3.00 6.95
C LYS A 72 7.93 -2.29 6.36
N ASN A 73 8.43 -1.26 7.05
CA ASN A 73 9.61 -0.53 6.60
C ASN A 73 10.92 -1.18 7.08
N ASN A 74 12.05 -0.63 6.65
CA ASN A 74 13.40 -1.11 7.01
C ASN A 74 13.71 -1.02 8.52
N PHE A 75 12.93 -0.25 9.29
CA PHE A 75 13.06 -0.11 10.74
C PHE A 75 12.14 -1.05 11.52
N ASN A 76 11.57 -2.07 10.88
CA ASN A 76 10.62 -3.01 11.48
C ASN A 76 9.33 -2.35 12.03
N LYS A 77 8.91 -1.22 11.44
CA LYS A 77 7.67 -0.53 11.79
C LYS A 77 6.59 -0.78 10.73
N TYR A 78 5.35 -0.86 11.17
CA TYR A 78 4.17 -1.20 10.39
C TYR A 78 3.34 0.03 10.06
N PHE A 79 2.79 0.11 8.86
CA PHE A 79 1.98 1.23 8.39
C PHE A 79 0.86 0.72 7.48
N ILE A 80 -0.19 1.50 7.25
CA ILE A 80 -1.18 1.14 6.22
C ILE A 80 -0.51 1.23 4.86
N ASP A 81 -0.48 0.11 4.16
CA ASP A 81 0.01 0.04 2.79
C ASP A 81 -1.17 0.33 1.85
N TYR A 82 -1.63 1.58 1.87
CA TYR A 82 -2.70 2.01 0.97
C TYR A 82 -2.15 1.99 -0.44
N LEU A 83 -2.49 0.95 -1.19
CA LEU A 83 -2.14 0.88 -2.60
C LEU A 83 -3.36 0.65 -3.49
N ASP A 84 -4.56 0.70 -2.92
CA ASP A 84 -5.85 0.73 -3.63
C ASP A 84 -6.50 2.10 -3.45
N TYR A 85 -5.73 3.17 -3.68
CA TYR A 85 -6.32 4.49 -3.83
C TYR A 85 -7.34 4.45 -4.98
N GLU A 86 -8.45 5.16 -4.80
CA GLU A 86 -9.42 5.32 -5.89
C GLU A 86 -8.73 5.93 -7.11
N GLU A 87 -9.07 5.42 -8.28
CA GLU A 87 -8.60 6.01 -9.53
C GLU A 87 -9.22 7.40 -9.66
N LYS A 88 -8.40 8.41 -9.95
CA LYS A 88 -8.90 9.69 -10.43
C LYS A 88 -9.27 9.52 -11.89
N ASP A 89 -10.21 10.32 -12.38
CA ASP A 89 -10.50 10.43 -13.83
C ASP A 89 -9.41 11.23 -14.58
N VAL A 90 -8.14 11.06 -14.19
CA VAL A 90 -6.97 11.71 -14.79
C VAL A 90 -6.05 10.62 -15.32
N GLU A 91 -6.13 10.40 -16.62
CA GLU A 91 -5.26 9.46 -17.35
C GLU A 91 -4.10 10.19 -18.03
N GLY A 92 -3.02 9.46 -18.27
CA GLY A 92 -1.86 9.93 -19.02
C GLY A 92 -1.10 8.78 -19.67
N GLU A 93 -0.15 9.13 -20.53
CA GLU A 93 0.75 8.16 -21.16
C GLU A 93 2.21 8.55 -20.92
N GLY A 94 3.08 7.56 -20.81
CA GLY A 94 4.50 7.82 -20.60
C GLY A 94 5.36 6.56 -20.63
N PHE A 95 6.67 6.76 -20.51
CA PHE A 95 7.62 5.65 -20.41
C PHE A 95 7.81 5.26 -18.95
N LEU A 96 7.75 3.96 -18.69
CA LEU A 96 7.92 3.37 -17.37
C LEU A 96 9.40 3.03 -17.11
N GLU A 97 9.97 3.57 -16.05
CA GLU A 97 11.27 3.19 -15.51
C GLU A 97 11.07 2.42 -14.22
N VAL A 98 11.37 1.12 -14.22
CA VAL A 98 11.32 0.29 -13.00
C VAL A 98 12.68 0.27 -12.31
N ASP A 99 12.70 0.57 -11.02
CA ASP A 99 13.86 0.46 -10.13
C ASP A 99 14.13 -1.02 -9.85
N PRO A 100 15.32 -1.55 -10.21
CA PRO A 100 15.65 -2.96 -10.01
C PRO A 100 15.77 -3.39 -8.54
N LEU A 101 16.02 -2.46 -7.61
CA LEU A 101 16.17 -2.76 -6.18
C LEU A 101 14.82 -2.89 -5.48
N THR A 102 13.89 -1.98 -5.77
CA THR A 102 12.58 -1.92 -5.08
C THR A 102 11.46 -2.58 -5.86
N GLY A 103 11.63 -2.72 -7.19
CA GLY A 103 10.60 -3.17 -8.12
C GLY A 103 9.51 -2.12 -8.39
N ASN A 104 9.63 -0.91 -7.85
CA ASN A 104 8.69 0.18 -8.12
C ASN A 104 9.02 0.87 -9.45
N GLY A 105 8.00 1.45 -10.06
CA GLY A 105 8.09 2.21 -11.31
C GLY A 105 7.99 3.71 -11.13
N TYR A 106 8.54 4.44 -12.09
CA TYR A 106 8.38 5.87 -12.28
C TYR A 106 7.98 6.12 -13.72
N ILE A 107 6.93 6.90 -13.95
CA ILE A 107 6.50 7.24 -15.30
C ILE A 107 7.01 8.64 -15.64
N THR A 108 7.68 8.74 -16.79
CA THR A 108 8.11 9.99 -17.38
C THR A 108 7.21 10.35 -18.56
N VAL A 109 6.40 11.39 -18.38
CA VAL A 109 5.53 11.95 -19.44
C VAL A 109 6.35 12.87 -20.33
N LYS A 110 6.49 12.54 -21.63
CA LYS A 110 7.18 13.39 -22.60
C LYS A 110 6.19 14.39 -23.19
N LYS A 111 6.28 15.68 -22.80
CA LYS A 111 5.37 16.71 -23.33
C LYS A 111 5.80 17.28 -24.69
N SER A 112 7.08 17.18 -25.03
CA SER A 112 7.69 17.52 -26.34
C SER A 112 9.15 17.06 -26.37
N PHE A 113 9.69 16.79 -27.56
CA PHE A 113 10.87 15.95 -27.85
C PHE A 113 12.18 16.22 -27.07
N ASN A 114 12.33 17.34 -26.36
CA ASN A 114 13.58 17.69 -25.65
C ASN A 114 13.42 18.03 -24.15
N GLU A 115 12.22 17.96 -23.58
CA GLU A 115 12.02 18.30 -22.17
C GLU A 115 11.60 17.09 -21.35
N ARG A 116 12.56 16.55 -20.58
CA ARG A 116 12.27 15.56 -19.53
C ARG A 116 11.70 16.31 -18.33
N LYS A 117 10.38 16.29 -18.13
CA LYS A 117 9.84 16.61 -16.80
C LYS A 117 10.27 15.45 -15.89
N LYS A 118 11.18 15.72 -14.94
CA LYS A 118 11.64 14.71 -13.95
C LYS A 118 10.41 13.99 -13.40
N SER A 119 10.32 12.68 -13.65
CA SER A 119 9.41 11.69 -13.06
C SER A 119 8.22 12.32 -12.34
N SER A 120 7.09 12.52 -13.02
CA SER A 120 5.91 13.14 -12.41
C SER A 120 5.05 12.14 -11.65
N HIS A 121 5.17 10.84 -11.97
CA HIS A 121 4.29 9.81 -11.44
C HIS A 121 5.06 8.62 -10.88
N PHE A 122 4.70 8.20 -9.68
CA PHE A 122 5.22 7.02 -9.01
C PHE A 122 4.24 5.86 -9.18
N VAL A 123 4.74 4.67 -9.48
CA VAL A 123 3.94 3.45 -9.66
C VAL A 123 4.48 2.39 -8.74
N HIS A 124 3.71 1.99 -7.72
CA HIS A 124 4.12 0.88 -6.89
C HIS A 124 4.20 -0.43 -7.69
N LYS A 125 5.10 -1.36 -7.32
CA LYS A 125 5.29 -2.64 -8.03
C LYS A 125 4.01 -3.42 -8.33
N LYS A 126 3.01 -3.34 -7.43
CA LYS A 126 1.72 -4.02 -7.56
C LYS A 126 0.81 -3.39 -8.63
N ASN A 127 1.02 -2.11 -8.91
CA ASN A 127 0.25 -1.29 -9.85
C ASN A 127 0.89 -1.22 -11.23
N LEU A 128 1.96 -2.01 -11.49
CA LEU A 128 2.63 -2.07 -12.80
C LEU A 128 1.83 -2.84 -13.85
N ASN A 129 0.86 -3.68 -13.47
CA ASN A 129 0.04 -4.48 -14.38
C ASN A 129 0.86 -5.24 -15.46
N ASN A 130 1.92 -5.94 -15.03
CA ASN A 130 2.89 -6.66 -15.87
C ASN A 130 3.78 -5.79 -16.79
N ALA A 131 3.67 -4.47 -16.73
CA ALA A 131 4.57 -3.57 -17.46
C ALA A 131 6.01 -3.68 -16.94
N LYS A 132 6.96 -3.55 -17.86
CA LYS A 132 8.40 -3.68 -17.63
C LYS A 132 9.12 -2.36 -17.84
N HIS A 133 10.35 -2.30 -17.37
CA HIS A 133 11.24 -1.17 -17.63
C HIS A 133 11.35 -0.91 -19.15
N GLY A 134 11.11 0.33 -19.56
CA GLY A 134 11.17 0.77 -20.95
C GLY A 134 9.86 0.61 -21.74
N ASP A 135 8.80 0.10 -21.12
CA ASP A 135 7.46 0.05 -21.74
C ASP A 135 6.86 1.45 -21.84
N TYR A 136 6.09 1.66 -22.91
CA TYR A 136 5.20 2.82 -23.02
C TYR A 136 3.85 2.41 -22.46
N VAL A 137 3.32 3.16 -21.50
CA VAL A 137 2.15 2.75 -20.72
C VAL A 137 1.11 3.86 -20.67
N ARG A 138 -0.17 3.48 -20.69
CA ARG A 138 -1.25 4.34 -20.22
C ARG A 138 -1.46 4.10 -18.73
N PHE A 139 -1.57 5.18 -17.97
CA PHE A 139 -1.73 5.14 -16.53
C PHE A 139 -2.88 6.04 -16.09
N VAL A 140 -3.38 5.77 -14.89
CA VAL A 140 -4.37 6.59 -14.20
C VAL A 140 -3.77 7.09 -12.89
N GLU A 141 -4.00 8.37 -12.57
CA GLU A 141 -3.59 8.91 -11.28
C GLU A 141 -4.45 8.36 -10.15
N LEU A 142 -3.84 8.24 -8.97
CA LEU A 142 -4.49 7.71 -7.78
C LEU A 142 -4.84 8.83 -6.81
N ALA A 143 -6.02 8.73 -6.18
CA ALA A 143 -6.55 9.66 -5.20
C ALA A 143 -5.87 9.45 -3.84
N VAL A 144 -4.72 10.09 -3.64
CA VAL A 144 -4.03 10.09 -2.35
C VAL A 144 -4.80 10.96 -1.35
N THR A 145 -5.19 10.41 -0.20
CA THR A 145 -5.87 11.15 0.88
C THR A 145 -4.93 12.18 1.51
N LYS A 146 -4.91 13.39 0.94
CA LYS A 146 -4.51 14.76 1.40
C LYS A 146 -3.48 15.01 2.53
N LYS A 147 -2.89 14.03 3.21
CA LYS A 147 -1.98 14.22 4.35
C LYS A 147 -0.52 13.89 4.08
N HIS A 148 -0.17 13.46 2.87
CA HIS A 148 1.20 13.13 2.52
C HIS A 148 1.69 14.03 1.39
N PHE A 149 2.50 15.01 1.79
CA PHE A 149 3.49 15.76 1.02
C PHE A 149 3.13 17.13 0.44
N ASP A 150 3.71 18.12 1.11
CA ASP A 150 4.16 19.38 0.55
C ASP A 150 4.98 19.17 -0.75
N LYS A 151 4.54 19.86 -1.81
CA LYS A 151 5.31 20.53 -2.87
C LYS A 151 6.33 19.76 -3.74
N PHE A 152 6.68 18.50 -3.48
CA PHE A 152 7.62 17.73 -4.32
C PHE A 152 7.28 16.25 -4.54
N SER A 153 6.11 15.78 -4.10
CA SER A 153 5.72 14.37 -4.26
C SER A 153 5.25 14.05 -5.67
N THR A 154 5.97 13.13 -6.32
CA THR A 154 5.47 12.32 -7.45
C THR A 154 4.03 11.88 -7.20
N ILE A 155 3.16 12.02 -8.20
CA ILE A 155 1.75 11.61 -8.11
C ILE A 155 1.69 10.08 -8.20
N ASP A 156 1.06 9.42 -7.23
CA ASP A 156 0.81 7.98 -7.32
C ASP A 156 -0.05 7.65 -8.54
N ALA A 157 0.32 6.61 -9.27
CA ALA A 157 -0.36 6.17 -10.49
C ALA A 157 -0.44 4.64 -10.57
N ARG A 158 -1.40 4.16 -11.37
CA ARG A 158 -1.55 2.76 -11.75
C ARG A 158 -1.48 2.60 -13.25
N VAL A 159 -0.72 1.61 -13.71
CA VAL A 159 -0.68 1.24 -15.13
C VAL A 159 -1.98 0.53 -15.49
N LYS A 160 -2.68 1.09 -16.48
CA LYS A 160 -3.88 0.50 -17.09
C LYS A 160 -3.48 -0.53 -18.13
N GLU A 161 -2.59 -0.15 -19.03
CA GLU A 161 -2.20 -0.97 -20.18
C GLU A 161 -0.81 -0.60 -20.69
N VAL A 162 -0.15 -1.57 -21.33
CA VAL A 162 1.07 -1.36 -22.09
C VAL A 162 0.68 -1.05 -23.53
N LEU A 163 1.14 0.08 -24.03
CA LEU A 163 0.88 0.59 -25.37
C LEU A 163 2.05 0.26 -26.31
N PRO A 164 1.79 0.16 -27.64
CA PRO A 164 2.86 0.18 -28.63
C PRO A 164 3.73 1.43 -28.47
N LYS A 165 5.04 1.29 -28.59
CA LYS A 165 5.95 2.44 -28.51
C LYS A 165 5.63 3.44 -29.63
N PRO A 166 5.54 4.74 -29.33
CA PRO A 166 5.24 5.74 -30.35
C PRO A 166 6.33 5.72 -31.44
N ILE A 167 5.91 5.66 -32.70
CA ILE A 167 6.81 5.75 -33.85
C ILE A 167 7.32 7.19 -33.90
N ILE A 168 8.58 7.38 -33.54
CA ILE A 168 9.28 8.66 -33.67
C ILE A 168 9.58 8.85 -35.16
N LYS A 169 8.88 9.81 -35.79
CA LYS A 169 9.26 10.34 -37.12
C LYS A 169 10.16 11.55 -36.94
#